data_AF-A0A5P9P5X2-F1
#
_entry.id   AF-A0A5P9P5X2-F1
#
_cell.length_a   1.000
_cell.length_b   1.000
_cell.length_c   1.000
_cell.angle_alpha   90.00
_cell.angle_beta   90.00
_cell.angle_gamma   90.00
#
_symmetry.space_group_name_H-M   'P 1'
#
loop_
_entity.id
_entity.type
_entity.pdbx_description
1 polymer ?
#
loop_
_entity_poly.entity_id
_entity_poly.type
_entity_poly.pdbx_seq_one_letter_code
_entity_poly.pdbx_strand_id
1 'polypeptide(L)' 'MAVNTTADWNDPISCPFCGDELTSPGAGFIDHIDSSADCEDGFQQWRANIAGDLAGEWSG' A
#
# COMPACT_ATOMS: atom_id res chain seq x y z
N MET A 1 19.35 3.07 9.03
CA MET A 1 18.14 2.85 9.86
C MET A 1 17.13 2.18 8.95
N ALA A 2 16.88 0.88 9.11
CA ALA A 2 15.85 0.19 8.35
C ALA A 2 14.50 0.59 8.94
N VAL A 3 13.67 1.28 8.16
CA VAL A 3 12.31 1.61 8.55
C VAL A 3 11.51 0.30 8.52
N ASN A 4 11.24 -0.25 9.70
CA ASN A 4 10.39 -1.43 9.84
C ASN A 4 8.93 -0.98 9.67
N THR A 5 8.52 -0.64 8.45
CA THR A 5 7.10 -0.45 8.08
C THR A 5 6.42 -1.82 8.04
N THR A 6 6.34 -2.47 9.21
CA THR A 6 5.36 -3.53 9.44
C THR A 6 4.04 -2.83 9.76
N ALA A 7 3.42 -2.19 8.77
CA ALA A 7 1.96 -2.27 8.75
C ALA A 7 1.68 -3.77 8.64
N ASP A 8 0.93 -4.36 9.56
CA ASP A 8 0.57 -5.77 9.42
C ASP A 8 -0.41 -5.84 8.24
N TRP A 9 0.11 -6.07 7.02
CA TRP A 9 -0.69 -6.34 5.81
C TRP A 9 -1.38 -7.71 5.88
N ASN A 10 -1.77 -8.10 7.08
CA ASN A 10 -2.30 -9.40 7.45
C ASN A 10 -3.81 -9.30 7.69
N ASP A 11 -4.28 -8.10 8.05
CA ASP A 11 -5.69 -7.76 8.10
C ASP A 11 -6.17 -7.41 6.68
N PRO A 12 -6.94 -8.30 6.03
CA PRO A 12 -7.38 -8.08 4.64
C PRO A 12 -8.41 -6.94 4.54
N ILE A 13 -9.01 -6.56 5.66
CA ILE A 13 -10.06 -5.54 5.77
C ILE A 13 -9.54 -4.23 6.37
N SER A 14 -8.25 -4.06 6.61
CA SER A 14 -7.71 -2.81 7.16
C SER A 14 -6.84 -2.11 6.14
N CYS A 15 -6.99 -0.81 5.99
CA CYS A 15 -6.15 -0.01 5.12
C CYS A 15 -4.71 0.02 5.69
N PRO A 16 -3.69 -0.41 4.95
CA PRO A 16 -2.31 -0.48 5.45
C PRO A 16 -1.64 0.89 5.60
N PHE A 17 -2.26 1.97 5.10
CA PHE A 17 -1.71 3.33 5.15
C PHE A 17 -2.25 4.12 6.34
N CYS A 18 -3.57 4.16 6.51
CA CYS A 18 -4.23 4.91 7.59
C CYS A 18 -4.75 4.02 8.74
N GLY A 19 -4.90 2.71 8.52
CA GLY A 19 -5.44 1.76 9.50
C GLY A 19 -6.97 1.67 9.54
N ASP A 20 -7.70 2.38 8.67
CA ASP A 20 -9.16 2.36 8.63
C ASP A 20 -9.74 1.01 8.18
N GLU A 21 -10.93 0.68 8.68
CA GLU A 21 -11.66 -0.51 8.28
C GLU A 21 -12.26 -0.33 6.88
N LEU A 22 -11.99 -1.29 6.01
CA LEU A 22 -12.43 -1.34 4.63
C LEU A 22 -13.68 -2.22 4.52
N THR A 23 -14.62 -1.77 3.69
CA THR A 23 -15.83 -2.54 3.38
C THR A 23 -15.53 -3.89 2.72
N SER A 24 -14.41 -4.00 2.00
CA SER A 24 -13.98 -5.26 1.37
C SER A 24 -12.46 -5.27 1.13
N PRO A 25 -11.80 -6.43 1.30
CA PRO A 25 -10.47 -6.64 0.75
C PRO A 25 -10.51 -6.43 -0.76
N GLY A 26 -9.72 -5.49 -1.28
CA GLY A 26 -9.67 -5.19 -2.73
C GLY A 26 -10.57 -4.03 -3.15
N ALA A 27 -11.84 -4.28 -3.46
CA ALA A 27 -12.71 -3.22 -4.00
C ALA A 27 -12.92 -2.06 -3.00
N GLY A 28 -13.10 -2.39 -1.71
CA GLY A 28 -13.20 -1.38 -0.66
C GLY A 28 -11.88 -0.64 -0.41
N PHE A 29 -10.74 -1.30 -0.62
CA PHE A 29 -9.43 -0.65 -0.59
C PHE A 29 -9.25 0.38 -1.72
N ILE A 30 -9.59 0.00 -2.96
CA ILE A 30 -9.48 0.91 -4.11
C ILE A 30 -10.43 2.11 -3.94
N ASP A 31 -11.66 1.88 -3.49
CA ASP A 31 -12.63 2.95 -3.19
C ASP A 31 -12.12 3.88 -2.08
N HIS A 32 -11.56 3.33 -1.00
CA HIS A 32 -11.00 4.10 0.10
C HIS A 32 -9.80 4.96 -0.34
N ILE A 33 -8.94 4.42 -1.20
CA ILE A 33 -7.81 5.14 -1.79
C ILE A 33 -8.29 6.30 -2.68
N ASP A 34 -9.26 6.05 -3.56
CA ASP A 34 -9.82 7.08 -4.45
C ASP A 34 -10.49 8.21 -3.66
N SER A 35 -11.11 7.87 -2.52
CA SER A 35 -11.73 8.84 -1.62
C SER A 35 -10.71 9.62 -0.76
N SER A 36 -9.48 9.16 -0.59
CA SER A 36 -8.50 9.70 0.37
C SER A 36 -7.15 10.00 -0.28
N ALA A 37 -6.90 11.28 -0.59
CA ALA A 37 -5.67 11.72 -1.27
C ALA A 37 -4.36 11.33 -0.54
N ASP A 38 -4.37 11.25 0.79
CA ASP A 38 -3.21 10.80 1.58
C ASP A 38 -2.91 9.31 1.37
N CYS A 39 -3.95 8.47 1.35
CA CYS A 39 -3.82 7.05 1.05
C CYS A 39 -3.48 6.80 -0.43
N GLU A 40 -3.98 7.65 -1.34
CA GLU A 40 -3.60 7.63 -2.75
C GLU A 40 -2.11 7.90 -2.95
N ASP A 41 -1.58 8.97 -2.35
CA ASP A 41 -0.16 9.30 -2.46
C ASP A 41 0.72 8.19 -1.88
N GLY A 42 0.37 7.69 -0.68
CA GLY A 42 1.06 6.56 -0.06
C GLY A 42 1.04 5.29 -0.93
N PHE A 43 -0.09 4.99 -1.58
CA PHE A 43 -0.22 3.87 -2.50
C PHE A 43 0.61 4.04 -3.77
N GLN A 44 0.61 5.24 -4.36
CA GLN A 44 1.43 5.53 -5.54
C GLN A 44 2.93 5.44 -5.22
N GLN A 45 3.37 5.99 -4.10
CA GLN A 45 4.75 5.86 -3.63
C GLN A 45 5.13 4.40 -3.36
N TRP A 46 4.27 3.65 -2.68
CA TRP A 46 4.49 2.22 -2.47
C TRP A 46 4.63 1.46 -3.80
N ARG A 47 3.74 1.71 -4.78
CA ARG A 47 3.84 1.12 -6.12
C ARG A 47 5.14 1.51 -6.83
N ALA A 48 5.58 2.77 -6.72
CA ALA A 48 6.83 3.22 -7.31
C ALA A 48 8.04 2.53 -6.67
N ASN A 49 8.03 2.35 -5.34
CA ASN A 49 9.08 1.62 -4.62
C ASN A 49 9.11 0.13 -5.01
N ILE A 50 7.95 -0.54 -5.05
CA ILE A 50 7.84 -1.93 -5.52
C ILE A 50 8.29 -2.07 -6.98
N ALA A 51 7.89 -1.14 -7.85
CA ALA A 51 8.32 -1.15 -9.24
C ALA A 51 9.83 -0.95 -9.37
N GLY A 52 10.43 -0.10 -8.52
CA GLY A 52 11.89 0.07 -8.44
C GLY A 52 12.62 -1.16 -7.90
N ASP A 53 12.04 -1.85 -6.93
CA ASP A 53 12.56 -3.08 -6.34
C ASP A 53 12.51 -4.25 -7.36
N LEU A 54 11.36 -4.45 -8.00
CA LEU A 54 11.19 -5.45 -9.07
C LEU A 54 12.04 -5.16 -10.31
N ALA A 55 12.28 -3.88 -10.63
CA ALA A 55 13.12 -3.48 -11.77
C ALA A 55 14.62 -3.50 -11.46
N GLY A 56 15.01 -3.49 -10.18
CA GLY A 56 16.41 -3.43 -9.75
C GLY A 56 17.14 -4.78 -9.75
N GLU A 57 16.41 -5.90 -9.66
CA GLU A 57 17.02 -7.22 -9.36
C GLU A 57 17.12 -8.18 -10.55
N TRP A 58 16.74 -7.76 -11.76
CA TRP A 58 16.94 -8.52 -13.00
C TRP A 58 17.88 -7.80 -13.98
N SER A 59 18.98 -7.24 -13.48
CA SER A 59 20.15 -6.98 -14.32
C SER A 59 20.99 -8.25 -14.34
N GLY A 60 20.53 -9.24 -15.11
CA GLY A 60 21.26 -10.45 -15.48
C GLY A 60 22.00 -10.25 -16.79
#